data_AF-A0A480AYH8-F1
#
_entry.id   AF-A0A480AYH8-F1
#
_cell.length_a   1.000
_cell.length_b   1.000
_cell.length_c   1.000
_cell.angle_alpha   90.00
_cell.angle_beta   90.00
_cell.angle_gamma   90.00
#
_symmetry.space_group_name_H-M   'P 1'
#
loop_
_entity.id
_entity.type
_entity.pdbx_description
1 polymer ?
#
loop_
_entity_poly.entity_id
_entity_poly.type
_entity_poly.pdbx_seq_one_letter_code
_entity_poly.pdbx_strand_id
1 'polypeptide(L)'
;MTSTSELQARLQTVRGHYRISPWIQPRDDEAPLLRSWQRCRDAGMREHERISFELVSRTLLATLDDEHGALVRSARPETERLAQALRGTGSAVLMFNARGVVIDRLCHEAAAPAPLLQATRKGVNLAERCVGTSAPAISLAEGVPYLVGRDAHFFDNVRPFFCVAAPIDGPDGRRLGALDITSYDQVPGFDVFSLVMDAAAAIENSLFQPGPDRLLVHFHPRAELLGTPMEGLLQVDAAGTVTGANRMAARLLCTPRSALLGQAFCALFDRRLHGLFAQPSRQRADLVEMQTHVGLQVMARFEGEDAREGLRQLLQADSGSAMPAATTAAEAPASLRTLECQAIERTLAAMGGNVSATAKALGISRNTIYRRRQEAAGPAG
;
A
#
# COMPACT_ATOMS: atom_id res chain seq x y z
N MET A 1 -33.45 3.74 19.18
CA MET A 1 -32.13 3.09 19.21
C MET A 1 -32.03 2.25 17.96
N THR A 2 -31.32 2.73 16.94
CA THR A 2 -31.14 2.01 15.67
C THR A 2 -30.34 0.74 15.96
N SER A 3 -30.94 -0.43 15.71
CA SER A 3 -30.29 -1.73 15.96
C SER A 3 -29.15 -1.96 14.95
N THR A 4 -28.14 -2.77 15.29
CA THR A 4 -27.07 -3.15 14.34
C THR A 4 -27.62 -3.73 13.04
N SER A 5 -28.75 -4.44 13.11
CA SER A 5 -29.50 -4.95 11.96
C SER A 5 -30.13 -3.86 11.09
N GLU A 6 -30.58 -2.75 11.69
CA GLU A 6 -31.18 -1.63 10.97
C GLU A 6 -30.11 -0.78 10.28
N LEU A 7 -28.93 -0.64 10.89
CA LEU A 7 -27.76 -0.07 10.20
C LEU A 7 -27.35 -0.95 9.01
N GLN A 8 -27.20 -2.27 9.20
CA GLN A 8 -26.92 -3.20 8.10
C GLN A 8 -27.95 -3.15 6.95
N ALA A 9 -29.24 -2.98 7.26
CA ALA A 9 -30.27 -2.80 6.23
C ALA A 9 -30.11 -1.51 5.42
N ARG A 10 -29.73 -0.40 6.09
CA ARG A 10 -29.39 0.86 5.41
C ARG A 10 -28.13 0.71 4.55
N LEU A 11 -27.14 -0.08 5.01
CA LEU A 11 -25.94 -0.41 4.24
C LEU A 11 -26.24 -1.21 2.96
N GLN A 12 -27.15 -2.18 3.02
CA GLN A 12 -27.61 -2.89 1.83
C GLN A 12 -28.34 -1.96 0.85
N THR A 13 -29.06 -0.98 1.37
CA THR A 13 -29.77 0.03 0.55
C THR A 13 -28.79 0.96 -0.15
N VAL A 14 -27.71 1.38 0.52
CA VAL A 14 -26.58 2.11 -0.09
C VAL A 14 -25.99 1.29 -1.24
N ARG A 15 -25.70 -0.01 -1.03
CA ARG A 15 -25.17 -0.91 -2.07
C ARG A 15 -26.13 -1.12 -3.25
N GLY A 16 -27.43 -1.20 -3.02
CA GLY A 16 -28.43 -1.41 -4.07
C GLY A 16 -28.66 -0.17 -4.95
N HIS A 17 -28.47 1.04 -4.41
CA HIS A 17 -28.67 2.29 -5.14
C HIS A 17 -27.47 2.72 -5.97
N TYR A 18 -26.27 2.30 -5.59
CA TYR A 18 -25.09 2.56 -6.38
C TYR A 18 -24.86 1.39 -7.33
N ARG A 19 -25.02 1.63 -8.64
CA ARG A 19 -24.35 0.83 -9.67
C ARG A 19 -22.86 1.14 -9.59
N ILE A 20 -22.26 0.71 -8.49
CA ILE A 20 -20.84 0.64 -8.34
C ILE A 20 -20.38 -0.34 -9.42
N SER A 21 -19.36 0.03 -10.20
CA SER A 21 -18.73 -0.82 -11.23
C SER A 21 -18.79 -2.31 -10.84
N PRO A 22 -19.10 -3.26 -11.76
CA PRO A 22 -19.11 -4.70 -11.45
C PRO A 22 -17.76 -5.22 -10.89
N TRP A 23 -16.71 -4.39 -10.96
CA TRP A 23 -15.36 -4.62 -10.43
C TRP A 23 -15.18 -4.14 -8.98
N ILE A 24 -16.12 -3.39 -8.44
CA ILE A 24 -16.12 -2.98 -7.02
C ILE A 24 -16.91 -4.04 -6.28
N GLN A 25 -16.21 -5.12 -5.96
CA GLN A 25 -16.67 -6.06 -4.95
C GLN A 25 -16.84 -5.26 -3.66
N PRO A 26 -18.03 -5.20 -3.05
CA PRO A 26 -18.12 -4.76 -1.67
C PRO A 26 -17.08 -5.52 -0.89
N ARG A 27 -16.20 -4.84 -0.16
CA ARG A 27 -15.39 -5.57 0.79
C ARG A 27 -16.34 -6.36 1.69
N ASP A 28 -16.00 -7.63 1.91
CA ASP A 28 -16.71 -8.47 2.86
C ASP A 28 -16.70 -7.87 4.28
N ASP A 29 -15.82 -6.89 4.55
CA ASP A 29 -15.78 -6.14 5.81
C ASP A 29 -16.56 -4.81 5.74
N GLU A 30 -17.86 -4.85 6.11
CA GLU A 30 -18.59 -3.63 6.51
C GLU A 30 -18.05 -3.01 7.82
N ALA A 31 -17.04 -3.66 8.42
CA ALA A 31 -16.48 -3.35 9.71
C ALA A 31 -15.92 -1.91 9.82
N PRO A 32 -15.23 -1.30 8.84
CA PRO A 32 -14.76 0.09 8.92
C PRO A 32 -15.89 1.11 9.10
N LEU A 33 -16.99 0.92 8.36
CA LEU A 33 -18.14 1.83 8.42
C LEU A 33 -18.94 1.65 9.71
N LEU A 34 -19.16 0.41 10.13
CA LEU A 34 -19.79 0.12 11.42
C LEU A 34 -18.96 0.70 12.59
N ARG A 35 -17.63 0.57 12.56
CA ARG A 35 -16.74 1.19 13.55
C ARG A 35 -16.83 2.72 13.52
N SER A 36 -16.88 3.34 12.34
CA SER A 36 -17.05 4.79 12.21
C SER A 36 -18.36 5.27 12.82
N TRP A 37 -19.47 4.61 12.53
CA TRP A 37 -20.76 4.91 13.13
C TRP A 37 -20.75 4.72 14.64
N GLN A 38 -20.13 3.65 15.12
CA GLN A 38 -19.97 3.41 16.55
C GLN A 38 -19.18 4.54 17.22
N ARG A 39 -18.05 4.98 16.64
CA ARG A 39 -17.28 6.14 17.15
C ARG A 39 -18.12 7.42 17.19
N CYS A 40 -18.94 7.68 16.18
CA CYS A 40 -19.83 8.85 16.17
C CYS A 40 -20.86 8.78 17.31
N ARG A 41 -21.45 7.61 17.55
CA ARG A 41 -22.40 7.39 18.65
C ARG A 41 -21.75 7.49 20.01
N ASP A 42 -20.56 6.91 20.18
CA ASP A 42 -19.78 6.96 21.42
C ASP A 42 -19.37 8.41 21.74
N ALA A 43 -19.19 9.26 20.71
CA ALA A 43 -18.97 10.69 20.85
C ALA A 43 -20.26 11.48 21.16
N GLY A 44 -21.42 10.82 21.29
CA GLY A 44 -22.70 11.45 21.66
C GLY A 44 -23.46 12.11 20.50
N MET A 45 -23.01 11.91 19.25
CA MET A 45 -23.65 12.51 18.08
C MET A 45 -25.01 11.87 17.79
N ARG A 46 -25.93 12.65 17.20
CA ARG A 46 -27.24 12.19 16.76
C ARG A 46 -27.47 12.51 15.29
N GLU A 47 -28.00 11.54 14.53
CA GLU A 47 -28.14 11.63 13.06
C GLU A 47 -28.91 12.89 12.58
N HIS A 48 -29.88 13.35 13.37
CA HIS A 48 -30.73 14.52 13.06
C HIS A 48 -30.11 15.87 13.45
N GLU A 49 -28.93 15.88 14.09
CA GLU A 49 -28.18 17.10 14.34
C GLU A 49 -27.67 17.64 13.00
N ARG A 50 -27.71 18.97 12.85
CA ARG A 50 -27.29 19.64 11.62
C ARG A 50 -25.88 20.16 11.80
N ILE A 51 -24.94 19.62 11.04
CA ILE A 51 -23.56 20.11 11.07
C ILE A 51 -23.34 21.30 10.13
N SER A 52 -22.38 22.14 10.48
CA SER A 52 -21.86 23.26 9.68
C SER A 52 -20.48 22.90 9.12
N PHE A 53 -20.21 23.35 7.89
CA PHE A 53 -18.88 23.21 7.29
C PHE A 53 -17.97 24.36 7.74
N GLU A 54 -17.40 24.20 8.93
CA GLU A 54 -16.61 25.23 9.59
C GLU A 54 -15.16 25.24 9.12
N LEU A 55 -14.63 26.46 8.93
CA LEU A 55 -13.20 26.66 8.71
C LEU A 55 -12.46 26.50 10.04
N VAL A 56 -11.24 25.98 9.97
CA VAL A 56 -10.29 26.08 11.07
C VAL A 56 -9.99 27.55 11.40
N SER A 57 -9.41 27.78 12.58
CA SER A 57 -9.00 29.14 12.99
C SER A 57 -8.06 29.78 11.97
N ARG A 58 -8.03 31.12 11.92
CA ARG A 58 -7.13 31.86 11.02
C ARG A 58 -5.66 31.48 11.21
N THR A 59 -5.25 31.23 12.45
CA THR A 59 -3.88 30.78 12.77
C THR A 59 -3.59 29.42 12.13
N LEU A 60 -4.48 28.43 12.26
CA LEU A 60 -4.30 27.13 11.63
C LEU A 60 -4.36 27.21 10.11
N LEU A 61 -5.24 28.06 9.56
CA LEU A 61 -5.34 28.26 8.11
C LEU A 61 -4.03 28.81 7.54
N ALA A 62 -3.39 29.75 8.24
CA ALA A 62 -2.12 30.33 7.83
C ALA A 62 -0.95 29.34 7.83
N THR A 63 -0.98 28.31 8.69
CA THR A 63 0.09 27.30 8.73
C THR A 63 -0.11 26.14 7.76
N LEU A 64 -1.29 26.00 7.13
CA LEU A 64 -1.55 24.86 6.24
C LEU A 64 -0.58 24.79 5.05
N ASP A 65 -0.22 25.93 4.46
CA ASP A 65 0.72 25.98 3.34
C ASP A 65 2.15 25.62 3.76
N ASP A 66 2.58 26.07 4.94
CA ASP A 66 3.90 25.75 5.47
C ASP A 66 3.99 24.28 5.89
N GLU A 67 2.98 23.76 6.59
CA GLU A 67 2.95 22.38 7.11
C GLU A 67 2.73 21.33 6.00
N HIS A 68 1.93 21.65 4.99
CA HIS A 68 1.45 20.66 4.00
C HIS A 68 1.81 21.00 2.56
N GLY A 69 2.44 22.14 2.31
CA GLY A 69 2.79 22.58 0.95
C GLY A 69 3.68 21.60 0.20
N ALA A 70 4.59 20.89 0.88
CA ALA A 70 5.42 19.86 0.26
C ALA A 70 4.57 18.70 -0.29
N LEU A 71 3.64 18.17 0.52
CA LEU A 71 2.72 17.12 0.12
C LEU A 71 1.84 17.57 -1.06
N VAL A 72 1.27 18.78 -0.96
CA VAL A 72 0.41 19.35 -2.00
C VAL A 72 1.19 19.51 -3.32
N ARG A 73 2.45 19.97 -3.27
CA ARG A 73 3.31 20.08 -4.46
C ARG A 73 3.60 18.72 -5.09
N SER A 74 3.97 17.71 -4.28
CA SER A 74 4.23 16.35 -4.78
C SER A 74 2.99 15.70 -5.37
N ALA A 75 1.79 16.01 -4.86
CA ALA A 75 0.53 15.48 -5.34
C ALA A 75 -0.06 16.24 -6.54
N ARG A 76 0.39 17.48 -6.78
CA ARG A 76 -0.19 18.39 -7.79
C ARG A 76 -0.41 17.74 -9.15
N PRO A 77 0.58 17.04 -9.76
CA PRO A 77 0.39 16.47 -11.09
C PRO A 77 -0.78 15.47 -11.18
N GLU A 78 -0.96 14.64 -10.15
CA GLU A 78 -2.04 13.64 -10.11
C GLU A 78 -3.39 14.31 -9.82
N THR A 79 -3.43 15.26 -8.89
CA THR A 79 -4.66 16.00 -8.59
C THR A 79 -5.18 16.81 -9.78
N GLU A 80 -4.29 17.40 -10.58
CA GLU A 80 -4.65 18.12 -11.80
C GLU A 80 -5.16 17.18 -12.90
N ARG A 81 -4.52 16.02 -13.09
CA ARG A 81 -5.02 14.99 -14.03
C ARG A 81 -6.41 14.50 -13.64
N LEU A 82 -6.65 14.23 -12.36
CA LEU A 82 -7.98 13.89 -11.87
C LEU A 82 -8.98 15.03 -12.12
N ALA A 83 -8.65 16.26 -11.72
CA ALA A 83 -9.54 17.40 -11.91
C ALA A 83 -9.88 17.64 -13.40
N GLN A 84 -8.92 17.41 -14.29
CA GLN A 84 -9.12 17.44 -15.73
C GLN A 84 -10.07 16.34 -16.22
N ALA A 85 -9.87 15.10 -15.78
CA ALA A 85 -10.71 13.96 -16.14
C ALA A 85 -12.16 14.10 -15.63
N LEU A 86 -12.34 14.78 -14.50
CA LEU A 86 -13.63 15.00 -13.84
C LEU A 86 -14.36 16.26 -14.33
N ARG A 87 -13.82 17.00 -15.31
CA ARG A 87 -14.50 18.19 -15.86
C ARG A 87 -15.90 17.83 -16.37
N GLY A 88 -16.88 18.65 -16.01
CA GLY A 88 -18.29 18.44 -16.38
C GLY A 88 -19.04 17.41 -15.53
N THR A 89 -18.38 16.70 -14.61
CA THR A 89 -19.04 15.74 -13.71
C THR A 89 -19.62 16.38 -12.46
N GLY A 90 -19.36 17.67 -12.22
CA GLY A 90 -19.72 18.38 -10.98
C GLY A 90 -19.08 17.80 -9.71
N SER A 91 -17.93 17.14 -9.84
CA SER A 91 -17.14 16.61 -8.72
C SER A 91 -15.96 17.52 -8.37
N ALA A 92 -15.47 17.40 -7.13
CA ALA A 92 -14.26 18.07 -6.64
C ALA A 92 -13.22 17.03 -6.21
N VAL A 93 -11.96 17.29 -6.53
CA VAL A 93 -10.79 16.56 -6.00
C VAL A 93 -10.30 17.29 -4.76
N LEU A 94 -10.23 16.59 -3.65
CA LEU A 94 -9.85 17.13 -2.35
C LEU A 94 -8.60 16.42 -1.82
N MET A 95 -7.76 17.19 -1.16
CA MET A 95 -6.72 16.63 -0.31
C MET A 95 -7.00 17.00 1.14
N PHE A 96 -6.82 16.03 2.03
CA PHE A 96 -6.94 16.17 3.47
C PHE A 96 -5.60 15.96 4.14
N ASN A 97 -5.32 16.70 5.22
CA ASN A 97 -4.26 16.28 6.14
C ASN A 97 -4.73 15.14 7.05
N ALA A 98 -3.80 14.55 7.80
CA ALA A 98 -4.07 13.46 8.74
C ALA A 98 -5.12 13.80 9.83
N ARG A 99 -5.45 15.08 10.05
CA ARG A 99 -6.44 15.54 11.04
C ARG A 99 -7.85 15.68 10.45
N GLY A 100 -8.04 15.48 9.15
CA GLY A 100 -9.33 15.63 8.46
C GLY A 100 -9.64 17.05 7.98
N VAL A 101 -8.63 17.92 7.89
CA VAL A 101 -8.80 19.29 7.35
C VAL A 101 -8.46 19.30 5.87
N VAL A 102 -9.30 19.96 5.05
CA VAL A 102 -9.03 20.15 3.63
C VAL A 102 -7.80 21.04 3.46
N ILE A 103 -6.74 20.52 2.83
CA ILE A 103 -5.50 21.26 2.57
C ILE A 103 -5.41 21.76 1.13
N ASP A 104 -6.17 21.16 0.22
CA ASP A 104 -6.23 21.57 -1.18
C ASP A 104 -7.54 21.11 -1.84
N ARG A 105 -8.00 21.86 -2.85
CA ARG A 105 -9.19 21.54 -3.64
C ARG A 105 -8.97 21.93 -5.09
N LEU A 106 -9.25 20.99 -6.01
CA LEU A 106 -9.37 21.26 -7.44
C LEU A 106 -10.77 20.86 -7.92
N CYS A 107 -11.50 21.81 -8.52
CA CYS A 107 -12.82 21.55 -9.10
C CYS A 107 -13.13 22.56 -10.22
N HIS A 108 -14.07 22.21 -11.10
CA HIS A 108 -14.58 23.15 -12.09
C HIS A 108 -15.78 23.91 -11.51
N GLU A 109 -15.52 25.07 -10.90
CA GLU A 109 -16.52 25.79 -10.08
C GLU A 109 -17.82 26.11 -10.83
N ALA A 110 -17.75 26.45 -12.12
CA ALA A 110 -18.93 26.78 -12.92
C ALA A 110 -19.92 25.60 -13.06
N ALA A 111 -19.46 24.36 -12.90
CA ALA A 111 -20.29 23.16 -12.93
C ALA A 111 -20.53 22.55 -11.55
N ALA A 112 -19.99 23.14 -10.49
CA ALA A 112 -20.06 22.61 -9.13
C ALA A 112 -21.23 23.24 -8.34
N PRO A 113 -22.08 22.44 -7.67
CA PRO A 113 -23.15 22.97 -6.83
C PRO A 113 -22.61 23.83 -5.67
N ALA A 114 -23.35 24.89 -5.30
CA ALA A 114 -22.95 25.77 -4.19
C ALA A 114 -22.69 25.04 -2.85
N PRO A 115 -23.50 24.03 -2.44
CA PRO A 115 -23.22 23.24 -1.22
C PRO A 115 -21.87 22.52 -1.29
N LEU A 116 -21.50 21.98 -2.46
CA LEU A 116 -20.20 21.34 -2.67
C LEU A 116 -19.08 22.37 -2.51
N LEU A 117 -19.20 23.53 -3.15
CA LEU A 117 -18.20 24.59 -3.08
C LEU A 117 -18.01 25.11 -1.66
N GLN A 118 -19.08 25.19 -0.85
CA GLN A 118 -19.02 25.62 0.54
C GLN A 118 -18.33 24.59 1.45
N ALA A 119 -18.67 23.31 1.27
CA ALA A 119 -18.19 22.21 2.10
C ALA A 119 -16.72 21.84 1.86
N THR A 120 -16.20 22.14 0.67
CA THR A 120 -14.90 21.64 0.21
C THR A 120 -13.78 22.69 0.21
N ARG A 121 -14.02 23.89 0.74
CA ARG A 121 -13.01 24.95 0.76
C ARG A 121 -11.78 24.49 1.55
N LYS A 122 -10.59 24.91 1.10
CA LYS A 122 -9.36 24.77 1.89
C LYS A 122 -9.57 25.35 3.29
N GLY A 123 -9.18 24.59 4.30
CA GLY A 123 -9.35 24.91 5.71
C GLY A 123 -10.65 24.41 6.34
N VAL A 124 -11.60 23.87 5.57
CA VAL A 124 -12.79 23.27 6.18
C VAL A 124 -12.38 22.01 6.96
N ASN A 125 -12.85 21.91 8.20
CA ASN A 125 -12.59 20.76 9.05
C ASN A 125 -13.67 19.69 8.86
N LEU A 126 -13.32 18.64 8.13
CA LEU A 126 -14.16 17.47 7.87
C LEU A 126 -13.70 16.24 8.66
N ALA A 127 -13.07 16.45 9.82
CA ALA A 127 -12.75 15.37 10.72
C ALA A 127 -14.01 14.61 11.15
N GLU A 128 -13.88 13.31 11.43
CA GLU A 128 -15.00 12.46 11.85
C GLU A 128 -15.75 13.04 13.06
N ARG A 129 -15.02 13.62 14.02
CA ARG A 129 -15.60 14.29 15.20
C ARG A 129 -16.42 15.56 14.89
N CYS A 130 -16.34 16.08 13.67
CA CYS A 130 -17.00 17.32 13.25
C CYS A 130 -18.16 17.06 12.27
N VAL A 131 -17.97 16.15 11.32
CA VAL A 131 -18.96 15.87 10.26
C VAL A 131 -19.47 14.43 10.26
N GLY A 132 -19.09 13.65 11.27
CA GLY A 132 -19.46 12.26 11.42
C GLY A 132 -18.79 11.38 10.35
N THR A 133 -19.43 10.24 10.09
CA THR A 133 -18.96 9.28 9.10
C THR A 133 -18.95 9.87 7.69
N SER A 134 -17.77 9.85 7.07
CA SER A 134 -17.51 10.19 5.67
C SER A 134 -16.40 9.30 5.10
N ALA A 135 -16.25 9.25 3.78
CA ALA A 135 -15.18 8.48 3.15
C ALA A 135 -13.78 8.92 3.62
N PRO A 136 -13.42 10.22 3.64
CA PRO A 136 -12.12 10.65 4.17
C PRO A 136 -11.96 10.33 5.66
N ALA A 137 -13.03 10.42 6.47
CA ALA A 137 -12.97 10.04 7.89
C ALA A 137 -12.60 8.57 8.08
N ILE A 138 -13.28 7.65 7.39
CA ILE A 138 -12.97 6.21 7.45
C ILE A 138 -11.56 5.95 6.93
N SER A 139 -11.22 6.53 5.78
CA SER A 139 -9.90 6.36 5.15
C SER A 139 -8.75 6.80 6.06
N LEU A 140 -8.90 7.94 6.73
CA LEU A 140 -7.93 8.47 7.68
C LEU A 140 -7.85 7.62 8.96
N ALA A 141 -8.97 7.13 9.49
CA ALA A 141 -8.98 6.33 10.72
C ALA A 141 -8.46 4.90 10.49
N GLU A 142 -8.85 4.26 9.39
CA GLU A 142 -8.69 2.82 9.17
C GLU A 142 -7.54 2.50 8.20
N GLY A 143 -7.04 3.49 7.46
CA GLY A 143 -5.92 3.28 6.53
C GLY A 143 -6.25 2.52 5.28
N VAL A 144 -7.51 2.56 4.88
CA VAL A 144 -8.02 1.84 3.73
C VAL A 144 -8.86 2.76 2.84
N PRO A 145 -8.86 2.57 1.51
CA PRO A 145 -9.77 3.30 0.65
C PRO A 145 -11.22 2.93 0.98
N TYR A 146 -12.13 3.90 0.88
CA TYR A 146 -13.53 3.71 1.23
C TYR A 146 -14.46 4.64 0.45
N LEU A 147 -15.73 4.24 0.34
CA LEU A 147 -16.81 4.98 -0.31
C LEU A 147 -17.92 5.22 0.71
N VAL A 148 -18.42 6.45 0.78
CA VAL A 148 -19.58 6.81 1.61
C VAL A 148 -20.53 7.67 0.78
N GLY A 149 -21.80 7.30 0.76
CA GLY A 149 -22.83 8.06 0.06
C GLY A 149 -24.21 7.83 0.65
N ARG A 150 -25.11 8.80 0.48
CA ARG A 150 -26.50 8.76 0.98
C ARG A 150 -26.52 8.40 2.46
N ASP A 151 -27.30 7.39 2.84
CA ASP A 151 -27.51 6.98 4.23
C ASP A 151 -26.29 6.34 4.91
N ALA A 152 -25.18 6.13 4.20
CA ALA A 152 -23.92 5.74 4.84
C ALA A 152 -23.27 6.91 5.60
N HIS A 153 -23.59 8.15 5.23
CA HIS A 153 -23.20 9.31 6.03
C HIS A 153 -23.99 9.35 7.33
N PHE A 154 -23.31 9.74 8.42
CA PHE A 154 -23.92 9.74 9.75
C PHE A 154 -25.03 10.79 9.91
N PHE A 155 -24.78 12.05 9.52
CA PHE A 155 -25.77 13.13 9.65
C PHE A 155 -26.68 13.25 8.42
N ASP A 156 -27.95 13.56 8.64
CA ASP A 156 -28.97 13.73 7.60
C ASP A 156 -28.58 14.78 6.55
N ASN A 157 -28.02 15.91 6.99
CA ASN A 157 -27.75 17.06 6.13
C ASN A 157 -26.53 16.89 5.21
N VAL A 158 -25.75 15.80 5.37
CA VAL A 158 -24.64 15.46 4.48
C VAL A 158 -24.92 14.27 3.57
N ARG A 159 -26.11 13.65 3.67
CA ARG A 159 -26.50 12.55 2.78
C ARG A 159 -26.54 12.88 1.28
N PRO A 160 -26.78 14.12 0.84
CA PRO A 160 -26.64 14.46 -0.57
C PRO A 160 -25.22 14.28 -1.10
N PHE A 161 -24.19 14.25 -0.25
CA PHE A 161 -22.83 14.03 -0.69
C PHE A 161 -22.58 12.56 -1.07
N PHE A 162 -21.64 12.38 -1.98
CA PHE A 162 -21.07 11.09 -2.33
C PHE A 162 -19.56 11.26 -2.39
N CYS A 163 -18.84 10.47 -1.60
CA CYS A 163 -17.41 10.64 -1.36
C CYS A 163 -16.70 9.31 -1.59
N VAL A 164 -15.53 9.37 -2.23
CA VAL A 164 -14.62 8.26 -2.36
C VAL A 164 -13.22 8.73 -2.02
N ALA A 165 -12.62 8.10 -1.02
CA ALA A 165 -11.33 8.51 -0.49
C ALA A 165 -10.34 7.36 -0.44
N ALA A 166 -9.07 7.67 -0.61
CA ALA A 166 -7.95 6.78 -0.36
C ALA A 166 -6.91 7.47 0.53
N PRO A 167 -6.28 6.73 1.46
CA PRO A 167 -5.25 7.30 2.32
C PRO A 167 -3.98 7.60 1.53
N ILE A 168 -3.20 8.57 2.00
CA ILE A 168 -1.86 8.86 1.52
C ILE A 168 -0.90 8.66 2.70
N ASP A 169 -0.05 7.64 2.61
CA ASP A 169 1.00 7.37 3.57
C ASP A 169 2.37 7.79 3.03
N GLY A 170 3.25 8.24 3.93
CA GLY A 170 4.65 8.48 3.63
C GLY A 170 5.42 7.17 3.41
N PRO A 171 6.68 7.26 2.92
CA PRO A 171 7.56 6.10 2.77
C PRO A 171 7.75 5.32 4.09
N ASP A 172 7.79 6.04 5.22
CA ASP A 172 7.90 5.53 6.60
C ASP A 172 6.61 4.86 7.13
N GLY A 173 5.54 4.81 6.32
CA GLY A 173 4.25 4.25 6.70
C GLY A 173 3.36 5.19 7.53
N ARG A 174 3.80 6.43 7.80
CA ARG A 174 2.99 7.40 8.52
C ARG A 174 1.87 7.95 7.63
N ARG A 175 0.64 7.99 8.14
CA ARG A 175 -0.50 8.64 7.46
C ARG A 175 -0.22 10.14 7.33
N LEU A 176 -0.09 10.63 6.10
CA LEU A 176 0.08 12.06 5.83
C LEU A 176 -1.27 12.74 5.60
N GLY A 177 -2.21 12.00 5.01
CA GLY A 177 -3.49 12.56 4.59
C GLY A 177 -4.38 11.57 3.87
N ALA A 178 -5.32 12.12 3.10
CA ALA A 178 -6.16 11.36 2.18
C ALA A 178 -6.41 12.16 0.90
N LEU A 179 -6.53 11.45 -0.22
CA LEU A 179 -7.09 11.95 -1.47
C LEU A 179 -8.56 11.57 -1.51
N ASP A 180 -9.41 12.47 -1.99
CA ASP A 180 -10.85 12.23 -2.09
C ASP A 180 -11.44 12.85 -3.35
N ILE A 181 -12.45 12.18 -3.91
CA ILE A 181 -13.36 12.78 -4.89
C ILE A 181 -14.73 12.85 -4.25
N THR A 182 -15.28 14.07 -4.20
CA THR A 182 -16.61 14.34 -3.66
C THR A 182 -17.52 14.95 -4.73
N SER A 183 -18.74 14.43 -4.83
CA SER A 183 -19.85 14.99 -5.61
C SER A 183 -21.05 15.32 -4.71
N TYR A 184 -21.99 16.12 -5.22
CA TYR A 184 -23.19 16.52 -4.50
C TYR A 184 -24.44 16.22 -5.32
N ASP A 185 -25.39 15.51 -4.69
CA ASP A 185 -26.67 15.02 -5.21
C ASP A 185 -26.60 14.21 -6.52
N GLN A 186 -25.42 13.68 -6.82
CA GLN A 186 -25.15 12.87 -8.00
C GLN A 186 -24.07 11.85 -7.73
N VAL A 187 -24.14 10.76 -8.49
CA VAL A 187 -23.18 9.66 -8.48
C VAL A 187 -22.46 9.67 -9.81
N PRO A 188 -21.11 9.68 -9.83
CA PRO A 188 -20.37 9.53 -11.07
C PRO A 188 -20.76 8.24 -11.82
N GLY A 189 -21.01 8.34 -13.13
CA GLY A 189 -21.38 7.20 -13.99
C GLY A 189 -20.20 6.31 -14.43
N PHE A 190 -19.06 6.41 -13.76
CA PHE A 190 -17.82 5.70 -14.07
C PHE A 190 -17.15 5.21 -12.78
N ASP A 191 -16.10 4.39 -12.91
CA ASP A 191 -15.37 3.83 -11.77
C ASP A 191 -14.44 4.86 -11.10
N VAL A 192 -15.04 5.71 -10.27
CA VAL A 192 -14.33 6.73 -9.49
C VAL A 192 -13.46 6.12 -8.39
N PHE A 193 -13.77 4.91 -7.90
CA PHE A 193 -13.00 4.28 -6.83
C PHE A 193 -11.61 3.86 -7.31
N SER A 194 -11.54 3.21 -8.47
CA SER A 194 -10.26 2.87 -9.10
C SER A 194 -9.44 4.12 -9.41
N LEU A 195 -10.06 5.20 -9.91
CA LEU A 195 -9.38 6.47 -10.16
C LEU A 195 -8.74 7.08 -8.90
N VAL A 196 -9.45 7.08 -7.76
CA VAL A 196 -8.90 7.60 -6.50
C VAL A 196 -7.78 6.70 -5.98
N MET A 197 -7.92 5.38 -6.08
CA MET A 197 -6.88 4.44 -5.64
C MET A 197 -5.60 4.59 -6.45
N ASP A 198 -5.70 4.62 -7.78
CA ASP A 198 -4.56 4.74 -8.69
C ASP A 198 -3.83 6.06 -8.47
N ALA A 199 -4.58 7.16 -8.36
CA ALA A 199 -4.01 8.47 -8.09
C ALA A 199 -3.36 8.56 -6.70
N ALA A 200 -3.98 7.98 -5.67
CA ALA A 200 -3.37 7.95 -4.33
C ALA A 200 -2.07 7.14 -4.33
N ALA A 201 -2.03 5.99 -5.00
CA ALA A 201 -0.81 5.20 -5.15
C ALA A 201 0.27 5.95 -5.95
N ALA A 202 -0.10 6.68 -7.01
CA ALA A 202 0.81 7.54 -7.76
C ALA A 202 1.40 8.66 -6.88
N ILE A 203 0.57 9.29 -6.06
CA ILE A 203 1.00 10.29 -5.08
C ILE A 203 1.94 9.66 -4.05
N GLU A 204 1.59 8.51 -3.45
CA GLU A 204 2.48 7.81 -2.51
C GLU A 204 3.84 7.51 -3.14
N ASN A 205 3.87 7.05 -4.40
CA ASN A 205 5.09 6.77 -5.13
C ASN A 205 5.94 8.04 -5.34
N SER A 206 5.32 9.19 -5.61
CA SER A 206 6.06 10.45 -5.79
C SER A 206 6.70 10.99 -4.50
N LEU A 207 6.31 10.45 -3.33
CA LEU A 207 6.92 10.78 -2.04
C LEU A 207 8.26 10.06 -1.80
N PHE A 208 8.59 9.03 -2.58
CA PHE A 208 9.89 8.37 -2.51
C PHE A 208 10.91 9.22 -3.24
N GLN A 209 11.98 9.61 -2.54
CA GLN A 209 13.03 10.47 -3.07
C GLN A 209 14.38 9.81 -2.79
N PRO A 210 15.23 9.59 -3.82
CA PRO A 210 16.57 9.09 -3.61
C PRO A 210 17.40 10.15 -2.88
N GLY A 211 18.51 9.73 -2.28
CA GLY A 211 19.42 10.64 -1.59
C GLY A 211 20.82 10.03 -1.45
N PRO A 212 21.76 10.76 -0.84
CA PRO A 212 23.17 10.33 -0.75
C PRO A 212 23.33 8.93 -0.15
N ASP A 213 22.54 8.62 0.88
CA ASP A 213 22.56 7.32 1.58
C ASP A 213 21.24 6.56 1.40
N ARG A 214 20.45 6.89 0.36
CA ARG A 214 19.11 6.32 0.14
C ARG A 214 18.97 5.85 -1.29
N LEU A 215 18.93 4.53 -1.43
CA LEU A 215 18.65 3.86 -2.68
C LEU A 215 17.15 3.56 -2.80
N LEU A 216 16.55 3.87 -3.94
CA LEU A 216 15.20 3.45 -4.27
C LEU A 216 15.26 2.16 -5.10
N VAL A 217 14.48 1.17 -4.67
CA VAL A 217 14.31 -0.10 -5.36
C VAL A 217 12.89 -0.15 -5.91
N HIS A 218 12.80 -0.05 -7.23
CA HIS A 218 11.58 -0.28 -7.99
C HIS A 218 11.52 -1.75 -8.34
N PHE A 219 10.41 -2.43 -8.12
CA PHE A 219 10.29 -3.84 -8.50
C PHE A 219 8.86 -4.25 -8.83
N HIS A 220 8.73 -5.15 -9.80
CA HIS A 220 7.45 -5.73 -10.19
C HIS A 220 7.67 -7.03 -10.99
N PRO A 221 6.78 -8.04 -10.91
CA PRO A 221 6.84 -9.24 -11.77
C PRO A 221 6.80 -8.98 -13.28
N ARG A 222 6.31 -7.82 -13.66
CA ARG A 222 6.13 -7.38 -15.06
C ARG A 222 6.88 -6.07 -15.25
N ALA A 223 7.93 -6.08 -16.07
CA ALA A 223 8.82 -4.93 -16.26
C ALA A 223 8.08 -3.69 -16.79
N GLU A 224 7.04 -3.88 -17.60
CA GLU A 224 6.22 -2.81 -18.17
C GLU A 224 5.39 -2.03 -17.13
N LEU A 225 5.27 -2.55 -15.90
CA LEU A 225 4.59 -1.88 -14.79
C LEU A 225 5.54 -1.12 -13.85
N LEU A 226 6.86 -1.18 -14.08
CA LEU A 226 7.81 -0.32 -13.37
C LEU A 226 7.62 1.15 -13.76
N GLY A 227 7.67 2.06 -12.80
CA GLY A 227 7.31 3.47 -12.99
C GLY A 227 5.81 3.75 -13.02
N THR A 228 4.95 2.75 -12.78
CA THR A 228 3.50 2.93 -12.67
C THR A 228 3.06 2.88 -11.21
N PRO A 229 1.83 3.32 -10.87
CA PRO A 229 1.29 3.18 -9.51
C PRO A 229 1.23 1.73 -9.01
N MET A 230 1.35 0.75 -9.91
CA MET A 230 1.34 -0.68 -9.59
C MET A 230 2.73 -1.25 -9.26
N GLU A 231 3.79 -0.46 -9.22
CA GLU A 231 5.12 -0.95 -8.85
C GLU A 231 5.32 -1.05 -7.33
N GLY A 232 6.11 -2.02 -6.89
CA GLY A 232 6.65 -2.04 -5.54
C GLY A 232 7.80 -1.04 -5.42
N LEU A 233 7.79 -0.24 -4.35
CA LEU A 233 8.89 0.66 -3.99
C LEU A 233 9.41 0.31 -2.60
N LEU A 234 10.74 0.17 -2.49
CA LEU A 234 11.46 0.20 -1.22
C LEU A 234 12.47 1.33 -1.23
N GLN A 235 12.65 1.98 -0.09
CA GLN A 235 13.78 2.84 0.19
C GLN A 235 14.74 2.08 1.11
N VAL A 236 16.01 2.01 0.73
CA VAL A 236 17.03 1.22 1.42
C VAL A 236 18.22 2.13 1.74
N ASP A 237 18.73 2.05 2.97
CA ASP A 237 19.92 2.79 3.36
C ASP A 237 21.24 2.12 2.92
N ALA A 238 22.38 2.78 3.17
CA ALA A 238 23.70 2.25 2.84
C ALA A 238 24.03 0.90 3.53
N ALA A 239 23.41 0.61 4.68
CA ALA A 239 23.58 -0.67 5.38
C ALA A 239 22.73 -1.79 4.77
N GLY A 240 21.86 -1.48 3.81
CA GLY A 240 20.92 -2.44 3.24
C GLY A 240 19.64 -2.59 4.04
N THR A 241 19.33 -1.66 4.94
CA THR A 241 18.11 -1.68 5.77
C THR A 241 16.99 -0.95 5.06
N VAL A 242 15.80 -1.55 5.04
CA VAL A 242 14.60 -0.93 4.49
C VAL A 242 14.12 0.19 5.41
N THR A 243 14.19 1.42 4.91
CA THR A 243 13.75 2.65 5.60
C THR A 243 12.41 3.16 5.11
N GLY A 244 11.92 2.65 3.97
CA GLY A 244 10.60 2.96 3.45
C GLY A 244 10.06 1.87 2.55
N ALA A 245 8.74 1.72 2.48
CA ALA A 245 8.08 0.76 1.62
C ALA A 245 6.69 1.26 1.23
N ASN A 246 6.28 1.17 -0.04
CA ASN A 246 4.91 1.52 -0.44
C ASN A 246 3.94 0.35 -0.19
N ARG A 247 2.63 0.59 -0.40
CA ARG A 247 1.59 -0.44 -0.22
C ARG A 247 1.76 -1.62 -1.16
N MET A 248 2.22 -1.37 -2.39
CA MET A 248 2.43 -2.44 -3.36
C MET A 248 3.60 -3.34 -3.00
N ALA A 249 4.69 -2.79 -2.44
CA ALA A 249 5.81 -3.59 -1.94
C ALA A 249 5.34 -4.57 -0.86
N ALA A 250 4.51 -4.13 0.08
CA ALA A 250 3.91 -5.01 1.08
C ALA A 250 3.04 -6.13 0.48
N ARG A 251 2.32 -5.84 -0.61
CA ARG A 251 1.52 -6.86 -1.33
C ARG A 251 2.39 -7.87 -2.06
N LEU A 252 3.37 -7.40 -2.84
CA LEU A 252 4.27 -8.26 -3.62
C LEU A 252 5.18 -9.11 -2.73
N LEU A 253 5.55 -8.60 -1.55
CA LEU A 253 6.34 -9.30 -0.55
C LEU A 253 5.48 -10.06 0.47
N CYS A 254 4.15 -10.03 0.34
CA CYS A 254 3.20 -10.65 1.29
C CYS A 254 3.52 -10.35 2.77
N THR A 255 4.02 -9.15 3.06
CA THR A 255 4.51 -8.75 4.38
C THR A 255 3.95 -7.37 4.72
N PRO A 256 3.31 -7.17 5.89
CA PRO A 256 2.80 -5.86 6.27
C PRO A 256 3.88 -4.78 6.22
N ARG A 257 3.54 -3.56 5.79
CA ARG A 257 4.50 -2.44 5.68
C ARG A 257 5.30 -2.22 6.97
N SER A 258 4.64 -2.29 8.12
CA SER A 258 5.28 -2.13 9.44
C SER A 258 6.35 -3.19 9.73
N ALA A 259 6.22 -4.39 9.17
CA ALA A 259 7.19 -5.47 9.33
C ALA A 259 8.30 -5.44 8.27
N LEU A 260 8.13 -4.67 7.18
CA LEU A 260 9.17 -4.43 6.19
C LEU A 260 10.20 -3.39 6.68
N LEU A 261 9.75 -2.35 7.38
CA LEU A 261 10.63 -1.31 7.89
C LEU A 261 11.62 -1.90 8.91
N GLY A 262 12.91 -1.60 8.75
CA GLY A 262 13.99 -2.15 9.57
C GLY A 262 14.50 -3.51 9.12
N GLN A 263 13.86 -4.17 8.13
CA GLN A 263 14.37 -5.43 7.60
C GLN A 263 15.60 -5.21 6.71
N ALA A 264 16.49 -6.20 6.71
CA ALA A 264 17.58 -6.24 5.75
C ALA A 264 17.05 -6.60 4.36
N PHE A 265 17.54 -5.94 3.32
CA PHE A 265 17.18 -6.20 1.92
C PHE A 265 17.36 -7.69 1.54
N CYS A 266 18.44 -8.31 2.00
CA CYS A 266 18.75 -9.72 1.75
C CYS A 266 17.81 -10.71 2.47
N ALA A 267 17.00 -10.25 3.43
CA ALA A 267 15.93 -11.07 4.00
C ALA A 267 14.68 -11.09 3.10
N LEU A 268 14.54 -10.09 2.21
CA LEU A 268 13.37 -9.92 1.35
C LEU A 268 13.59 -10.45 -0.07
N PHE A 269 14.85 -10.51 -0.52
CA PHE A 269 15.24 -10.96 -1.85
C PHE A 269 16.42 -11.94 -1.80
N ASP A 270 16.53 -12.78 -2.83
CA ASP A 270 17.64 -13.73 -3.03
C ASP A 270 19.00 -13.08 -3.35
N ARG A 271 19.04 -11.75 -3.47
CA ARG A 271 20.25 -10.97 -3.75
C ARG A 271 20.69 -10.17 -2.52
N ARG A 272 22.01 -10.01 -2.36
CA ARG A 272 22.59 -9.03 -1.43
C ARG A 272 22.80 -7.70 -2.15
N LEU A 273 22.46 -6.59 -1.48
CA LEU A 273 22.50 -5.27 -2.09
C LEU A 273 23.88 -4.90 -2.64
N HIS A 274 24.93 -5.16 -1.86
CA HIS A 274 26.31 -4.88 -2.25
C HIS A 274 26.77 -5.74 -3.45
N GLY A 275 26.32 -6.99 -3.55
CA GLY A 275 26.67 -7.86 -4.68
C GLY A 275 26.10 -7.38 -6.02
N LEU A 276 25.06 -6.54 -6.02
CA LEU A 276 24.39 -6.06 -7.24
C LEU A 276 25.20 -5.01 -8.00
N PHE A 277 26.08 -4.26 -7.34
CA PHE A 277 26.82 -3.15 -7.94
C PHE A 277 28.33 -3.40 -8.04
N ALA A 278 28.80 -4.59 -7.70
CA ALA A 278 30.22 -4.98 -7.71
C ALA A 278 30.86 -4.91 -9.10
N GLN A 279 30.07 -4.96 -10.18
CA GLN A 279 30.54 -4.73 -11.54
C GLN A 279 30.03 -3.39 -12.08
N PRO A 280 30.88 -2.59 -12.76
CA PRO A 280 30.45 -1.36 -13.40
C PRO A 280 29.47 -1.68 -14.54
N SER A 281 28.18 -1.50 -14.26
CA SER A 281 27.08 -1.54 -15.21
C SER A 281 27.32 -0.52 -16.34
N ARG A 282 27.48 -0.99 -17.58
CA ARG A 282 27.70 -0.16 -18.78
C ARG A 282 26.41 0.42 -19.38
N GLN A 283 25.23 0.16 -18.82
CA GLN A 283 23.96 0.60 -19.40
C GLN A 283 23.03 1.31 -18.39
N ARG A 284 22.27 2.27 -18.94
CA ARG A 284 21.39 3.21 -18.24
C ARG A 284 19.99 2.63 -17.99
N ALA A 285 19.82 1.31 -18.15
CA ALA A 285 18.52 0.61 -18.11
C ALA A 285 18.64 -0.81 -17.52
N ASP A 286 19.49 -1.01 -16.52
CA ASP A 286 19.76 -2.34 -15.96
C ASP A 286 18.62 -2.80 -15.06
N LEU A 287 17.65 -3.46 -15.68
CA LEU A 287 16.71 -4.30 -14.97
C LEU A 287 17.44 -5.53 -14.42
N VAL A 288 17.26 -5.77 -13.13
CA VAL A 288 17.82 -6.92 -12.42
C VAL A 288 16.70 -7.89 -12.10
N GLU A 289 16.84 -9.14 -12.51
CA GLU A 289 15.94 -10.21 -12.09
C GLU A 289 16.30 -10.66 -10.67
N MET A 290 15.30 -10.68 -9.80
CA MET A 290 15.40 -11.11 -8.40
C MET A 290 14.21 -11.97 -8.01
N GLN A 291 14.39 -12.81 -7.02
CA GLN A 291 13.32 -13.55 -6.40
C GLN A 291 13.05 -12.99 -5.00
N THR A 292 11.77 -12.73 -4.70
CA THR A 292 11.34 -12.36 -3.34
C THR A 292 11.44 -13.57 -2.39
N HIS A 293 11.44 -13.33 -1.08
CA HIS A 293 11.45 -14.38 -0.05
C HIS A 293 10.24 -15.33 -0.11
N VAL A 294 9.15 -14.94 -0.77
CA VAL A 294 7.97 -15.79 -1.02
C VAL A 294 8.04 -16.54 -2.36
N GLY A 295 9.15 -16.45 -3.08
CA GLY A 295 9.38 -17.16 -4.33
C GLY A 295 8.88 -16.44 -5.59
N LEU A 296 8.26 -15.27 -5.48
CA LEU A 296 7.80 -14.46 -6.62
C LEU A 296 9.00 -13.87 -7.37
N GLN A 297 9.07 -14.11 -8.68
CA GLN A 297 10.07 -13.50 -9.57
C GLN A 297 9.69 -12.06 -9.90
N VAL A 298 10.66 -11.15 -9.83
CA VAL A 298 10.46 -9.72 -10.08
C VAL A 298 11.61 -9.15 -10.89
N MET A 299 11.28 -8.19 -11.75
CA MET A 299 12.25 -7.30 -12.36
C MET A 299 12.38 -6.07 -11.47
N ALA A 300 13.62 -5.67 -11.19
CA ALA A 300 13.91 -4.51 -10.36
C ALA A 300 14.81 -3.49 -11.05
N ARG A 301 14.59 -2.22 -10.74
CA ARG A 301 15.41 -1.08 -11.14
C ARG A 301 15.83 -0.32 -9.89
N PHE A 302 17.07 0.14 -9.88
CA PHE A 302 17.65 0.87 -8.76
C PHE A 302 17.88 2.33 -9.15
N GLU A 303 17.46 3.25 -8.28
CA GLU A 303 17.61 4.69 -8.46
C GLU A 303 18.34 5.30 -7.26
N GLY A 304 19.25 6.25 -7.53
CA GLY A 304 20.13 6.88 -6.53
C GLY A 304 21.61 6.58 -6.80
N GLU A 305 22.18 7.19 -7.83
CA GLU A 305 23.58 6.95 -8.26
C GLU A 305 24.60 7.21 -7.14
N ASP A 306 24.40 8.27 -6.34
CA ASP A 306 25.30 8.59 -5.22
C ASP A 306 25.34 7.45 -4.18
N ALA A 307 24.18 6.91 -3.81
CA ALA A 307 24.07 5.77 -2.91
C ALA A 307 24.68 4.49 -3.52
N ARG A 308 24.49 4.27 -4.82
CA ARG A 308 25.14 3.15 -5.55
C ARG A 308 26.65 3.27 -5.50
N GLU A 309 27.19 4.48 -5.69
CA GLU A 309 28.62 4.72 -5.69
C GLU A 309 29.23 4.59 -4.29
N GLY A 310 28.58 5.12 -3.25
CA GLY A 310 28.99 4.90 -1.86
C GLY A 310 29.06 3.41 -1.52
N LEU A 311 28.07 2.62 -1.95
CA LEU A 311 28.06 1.17 -1.74
C LEU A 311 29.17 0.44 -2.52
N ARG A 312 29.52 0.90 -3.73
CA ARG A 312 30.66 0.38 -4.49
C ARG A 312 32.00 0.65 -3.79
N GLN A 313 32.18 1.85 -3.25
CA GLN A 313 33.40 2.23 -2.55
C GLN A 313 33.60 1.41 -1.27
N LEU A 314 32.51 1.16 -0.51
CA LEU A 314 32.56 0.29 0.67
C LEU A 314 33.00 -1.14 0.33
N LEU A 315 32.51 -1.71 -0.78
CA LEU A 315 32.94 -3.03 -1.26
C LEU A 315 34.43 -3.06 -1.63
N GLN A 316 34.91 -2.01 -2.30
CA GLN A 316 36.32 -1.92 -2.69
C GLN A 316 37.24 -1.73 -1.47
N ALA A 317 36.77 -1.00 -0.46
CA ALA A 317 37.50 -0.82 0.80
C ALA A 317 37.57 -2.11 1.62
N ASP A 318 36.47 -2.88 1.70
CA ASP A 318 36.44 -4.18 2.41
C ASP A 318 37.29 -5.25 1.69
N SER A 319 37.37 -5.16 0.35
CA SER A 319 38.26 -5.98 -0.48
C SER A 319 39.76 -5.66 -0.28
N GLY A 320 40.09 -4.51 0.35
CA GLY A 320 41.46 -4.06 0.64
C GLY A 320 42.06 -4.64 1.92
N SER A 321 41.26 -5.29 2.77
CA SER A 321 41.76 -6.09 3.91
C SER A 321 41.75 -7.57 3.52
N ALA A 322 42.86 -8.04 2.97
CA ALA A 322 43.04 -9.44 2.65
C ALA A 322 43.06 -10.28 3.94
N MET A 323 41.92 -10.87 4.31
CA MET A 323 41.89 -12.13 5.05
C MET A 323 42.05 -13.28 4.03
N PRO A 324 42.75 -14.36 4.39
CA PRO A 324 43.06 -15.42 3.44
C PRO A 324 41.79 -16.07 2.94
N ALA A 325 41.75 -16.30 1.62
CA ALA A 325 40.67 -16.99 0.93
C ALA A 325 40.36 -18.34 1.60
N ALA A 326 39.28 -18.38 2.37
CA ALA A 326 38.60 -19.64 2.65
C ALA A 326 37.84 -20.02 1.38
N THR A 327 38.50 -20.79 0.52
CA THR A 327 37.84 -21.60 -0.51
C THR A 327 36.95 -22.62 0.20
N THR A 328 35.77 -22.22 0.64
CA THR A 328 34.66 -23.17 0.75
C THR A 328 34.06 -23.26 -0.65
N ALA A 329 34.43 -24.31 -1.37
CA ALA A 329 33.70 -24.73 -2.55
C ALA A 329 32.22 -24.79 -2.18
N ALA A 330 31.45 -23.80 -2.64
CA ALA A 330 30.00 -23.85 -2.56
C ALA A 330 29.59 -25.02 -3.44
N GLU A 331 29.14 -26.10 -2.81
CA GLU A 331 28.47 -27.20 -3.48
C GLU A 331 27.38 -26.63 -4.41
N ALA A 332 27.33 -27.15 -5.63
CA ALA A 332 26.31 -26.83 -6.61
C ALA A 332 24.91 -26.87 -5.95
N PRO A 333 23.97 -25.99 -6.35
CA PRO A 333 22.65 -25.95 -5.74
C PRO A 333 22.04 -27.35 -5.81
N ALA A 334 21.83 -27.94 -4.63
CA ALA A 334 21.25 -29.26 -4.49
C ALA A 334 19.98 -29.31 -5.32
N SER A 335 19.93 -30.24 -6.30
CA SER A 335 18.76 -30.40 -7.16
C SER A 335 17.50 -30.46 -6.28
N LEU A 336 16.35 -29.96 -6.76
CA LEU A 336 15.06 -30.03 -6.04
C LEU A 336 14.81 -31.43 -5.42
N ARG A 337 15.26 -32.46 -6.13
CA ARG A 337 15.23 -33.86 -5.68
C ARG A 337 16.09 -34.13 -4.44
N THR A 338 17.29 -33.56 -4.37
CA THR A 338 18.20 -33.66 -3.21
C THR A 338 17.60 -32.98 -1.98
N LEU A 339 16.99 -31.78 -2.16
CA LEU A 339 16.33 -31.06 -1.07
C LEU A 339 15.08 -31.79 -0.57
N GLU A 340 14.28 -32.37 -1.47
CA GLU A 340 13.15 -33.23 -1.11
C GLU A 340 13.58 -34.46 -0.31
N CYS A 341 14.62 -35.18 -0.76
CA CYS A 341 15.13 -36.35 -0.03
C CYS A 341 15.64 -35.96 1.36
N GLN A 342 16.34 -34.83 1.48
CA GLN A 342 16.82 -34.34 2.77
C GLN A 342 15.67 -33.93 3.71
N ALA A 343 14.61 -33.31 3.20
CA ALA A 343 13.43 -32.96 4.00
C ALA A 343 12.70 -34.21 4.51
N ILE A 344 12.60 -35.25 3.66
CA ILE A 344 12.04 -36.56 4.03
C ILE A 344 12.87 -37.20 5.15
N GLU A 345 14.19 -37.31 4.98
CA GLU A 345 15.06 -37.97 5.96
C GLU A 345 15.11 -37.23 7.32
N ARG A 346 15.18 -35.89 7.31
CA ARG A 346 15.15 -35.09 8.55
C ARG A 346 13.84 -35.27 9.32
N THR A 347 12.71 -35.28 8.60
CA THR A 347 11.40 -35.44 9.23
C THR A 347 11.18 -36.87 9.70
N LEU A 348 11.68 -37.86 8.97
CA LEU A 348 11.64 -39.26 9.38
C LEU A 348 12.44 -39.49 10.67
N ALA A 349 13.63 -38.89 10.77
CA ALA A 349 14.44 -38.94 11.97
C ALA A 349 13.75 -38.26 13.16
N ALA A 350 13.15 -37.09 12.95
CA ALA A 350 12.38 -36.37 13.99
C ALA A 350 11.15 -37.15 14.47
N MET A 351 10.54 -37.98 13.60
CA MET A 351 9.38 -38.81 13.90
C MET A 351 9.76 -40.25 14.33
N GLY A 352 11.02 -40.49 14.68
CA GLY A 352 11.49 -41.79 15.18
C GLY A 352 11.35 -42.93 14.17
N GLY A 353 11.46 -42.64 12.87
CA GLY A 353 11.30 -43.63 11.79
C GLY A 353 9.86 -43.93 11.40
N ASN A 354 8.86 -43.25 11.99
CA ASN A 354 7.45 -43.49 11.67
C ASN A 354 7.05 -42.86 10.33
N VAL A 355 6.95 -43.70 9.29
CA VAL A 355 6.61 -43.29 7.92
C VAL A 355 5.22 -42.64 7.81
N SER A 356 4.23 -43.12 8.57
CA SER A 356 2.87 -42.58 8.52
C SER A 356 2.78 -41.19 9.15
N ALA A 357 3.48 -40.97 10.27
CA ALA A 357 3.58 -39.66 10.90
C ALA A 357 4.35 -38.67 10.01
N THR A 358 5.43 -39.14 9.38
CA THR A 358 6.26 -38.33 8.46
C THR A 358 5.48 -37.91 7.21
N ALA A 359 4.72 -38.82 6.61
CA ALA A 359 3.84 -38.54 5.47
C ALA A 359 2.82 -37.45 5.80
N LYS A 360 2.20 -37.54 6.98
CA LYS A 360 1.24 -36.54 7.46
C LYS A 360 1.90 -35.18 7.72
N ALA A 361 3.10 -35.17 8.31
CA ALA A 361 3.83 -33.93 8.60
C ALA A 361 4.30 -33.21 7.32
N LEU A 362 4.66 -33.96 6.29
CA LEU A 362 5.14 -33.41 5.01
C LEU A 362 4.04 -33.20 3.97
N GLY A 363 2.80 -33.62 4.24
CA GLY A 363 1.69 -33.50 3.29
C GLY A 363 1.85 -34.35 2.02
N ILE A 364 2.63 -35.43 2.08
CA ILE A 364 2.91 -36.33 0.94
C ILE A 364 2.43 -37.75 1.20
N SER A 365 2.27 -38.54 0.14
CA SER A 365 1.86 -39.95 0.28
C SER A 365 2.98 -40.80 0.90
N ARG A 366 2.60 -41.85 1.65
CA ARG A 366 3.54 -42.86 2.17
C ARG A 366 4.36 -43.51 1.04
N ASN A 367 3.74 -43.74 -0.12
CA ASN A 367 4.42 -44.29 -1.30
C ASN A 367 5.51 -43.36 -1.83
N THR A 368 5.32 -42.04 -1.75
CA THR A 368 6.34 -41.05 -2.14
C THR A 368 7.59 -41.16 -1.27
N ILE A 369 7.41 -41.35 0.05
CA ILE A 369 8.53 -41.56 0.99
C ILE A 369 9.29 -42.85 0.65
N TYR A 370 8.58 -43.97 0.46
CA TYR A 370 9.23 -45.25 0.13
C TYR A 370 9.99 -45.19 -1.19
N ARG A 371 9.40 -44.61 -2.24
CA ARG A 371 10.03 -44.45 -3.55
C ARG A 371 11.32 -43.62 -3.45
N ARG A 372 11.29 -42.50 -2.72
CA ARG A 372 12.47 -41.64 -2.54
C ARG A 372 13.58 -42.32 -1.74
N ARG A 373 13.23 -43.14 -0.73
CA ARG A 373 14.22 -43.92 0.04
C ARG A 373 14.83 -45.07 -0.77
N GLN A 374 14.05 -45.73 -1.63
CA GLN A 374 14.57 -46.75 -2.56
C GLN A 374 15.47 -46.14 -3.64
N GLU A 375 15.10 -44.98 -4.19
CA GLU A 375 15.93 -44.24 -5.13
C GLU A 375 17.25 -43.75 -4.51
N ALA A 376 17.24 -43.39 -3.22
CA ALA A 376 18.44 -42.96 -2.48
C ALA A 376 19.37 -44.13 -2.09
N ALA A 377 18.83 -45.35 -1.98
CA ALA A 377 19.61 -46.55 -1.62
C ALA A 377 20.42 -47.14 -2.79
N GLY A 378 20.20 -46.68 -4.03
CA GLY A 378 20.85 -47.24 -5.23
C GLY A 378 20.45 -48.71 -5.50
N PRO A 379 20.72 -49.25 -6.70
CA PRO A 379 20.52 -50.68 -6.95
C PRO A 379 21.52 -51.48 -6.11
N ALA A 380 21.02 -52.36 -5.23
CA ALA A 380 21.81 -53.50 -4.79
C ALA A 380 22.13 -54.34 -6.03
N GLY A 381 23.40 -54.74 -6.18
CA GLY A 381 23.91 -55.48 -7.33
C GLY A 381 23.19 -56.79 -7.61
#